data_AF-A0A6A4KHD2-F1
#
_entry.id   AF-A0A6A4KHD2-F1
#
_cell.length_a   1.000
_cell.length_b   1.000
_cell.length_c   1.000
_cell.angle_alpha   90.00
_cell.angle_beta   90.00
_cell.angle_gamma   90.00
#
_symmetry.space_group_name_H-M   'P 1'
#
loop_
_entity.id
_entity.type
_entity.pdbx_description
1 polymer ?
#
loop_
_entity_poly.entity_id
_entity_poly.type
_entity_poly.pdbx_seq_one_letter_code
_entity_poly.pdbx_strand_id
1 'polypeptide(L)'
;MRKLLFKCEIQGHFSPQVSEISEYDPLDMISGSKDRVYKAIKALFVTQNNFRVFLNGFVIYGGLVGGGDSISHMIGKEDVLRSLILSDDGLRMTNFLHLVAETVFRSGLLDRLLKLQKLDV
;
A
#
# COMPACT_ATOMS: atom_id res chain seq x y z
N MET A 1 -19.73 10.42 -7.16
CA MET A 1 -19.23 9.17 -6.56
C MET A 1 -17.73 9.08 -6.88
N ARG A 2 -16.85 9.32 -5.91
CA ARG A 2 -15.38 9.32 -6.14
C ARG A 2 -14.88 7.88 -6.02
N LYS A 3 -14.27 7.32 -7.07
CA LYS A 3 -13.68 5.98 -7.06
C LYS A 3 -12.21 6.09 -6.63
N LEU A 4 -11.85 5.47 -5.51
CA LEU A 4 -10.45 5.15 -5.24
C LEU A 4 -10.09 3.89 -6.04
N LEU A 5 -9.03 3.97 -6.83
CA LEU A 5 -8.46 2.84 -7.54
C LEU A 5 -7.20 2.39 -6.81
N PHE A 6 -7.23 1.19 -6.23
CA PHE A 6 -6.06 0.55 -5.65
C PHE A 6 -5.42 -0.36 -6.70
N LYS A 7 -4.17 -0.06 -7.08
CA LYS A 7 -3.35 -0.91 -7.95
C LYS A 7 -2.14 -1.38 -7.15
N CYS A 8 -2.07 -2.67 -6.86
CA CYS A 8 -0.92 -3.31 -6.23
C CYS A 8 -0.22 -4.17 -7.29
N GLU A 9 1.02 -3.82 -7.64
CA GLU A 9 1.86 -4.59 -8.56
C GLU A 9 2.90 -5.35 -7.71
N ILE A 10 2.77 -6.68 -7.63
CA ILE A 10 3.78 -7.53 -6.99
C ILE A 10 4.81 -7.91 -8.07
N GLN A 11 5.97 -7.26 -8.09
CA GLN A 11 7.07 -7.66 -8.96
C GLN A 11 7.90 -8.77 -8.29
N GLY A 12 7.87 -9.97 -8.88
CA GLY A 12 8.65 -11.14 -8.45
C GLY A 12 10.10 -11.17 -8.93
N HIS A 13 10.65 -10.07 -9.44
CA HIS A 13 12.03 -9.99 -9.92
C HIS A 13 12.89 -9.16 -8.98
N PHE A 14 13.95 -9.79 -8.45
CA PHE A 14 15.06 -9.13 -7.77
C PHE A 14 15.62 -8.03 -8.69
N SER A 15 15.25 -6.78 -8.42
CA SER A 15 15.83 -5.62 -9.09
C SER A 15 17.06 -5.22 -8.27
N PRO A 16 18.25 -5.00 -8.88
CA PRO A 16 19.47 -4.61 -8.15
C PRO A 16 19.42 -3.21 -7.50
N GLN A 17 18.24 -2.60 -7.41
CA GLN A 17 18.02 -1.18 -7.13
C GLN A 17 17.21 -0.94 -5.86
N VAL A 18 17.12 -1.92 -4.97
CA VAL A 18 16.49 -1.72 -3.66
C VAL A 18 17.54 -1.17 -2.72
N SER A 19 17.43 0.11 -2.37
CA SER A 19 18.36 0.81 -1.46
C SER A 19 18.26 0.30 -0.01
N GLU A 20 17.13 -0.27 0.39
CA GLU A 20 16.89 -0.80 1.75
C GLU A 20 15.99 -2.05 1.73
N ILE A 21 16.26 -3.02 2.60
CA ILE A 21 15.44 -4.23 2.73
C ILE A 21 14.04 -3.82 3.19
N SER A 22 13.02 -4.18 2.40
CA SER A 22 11.63 -3.92 2.74
C SER A 22 11.18 -4.74 3.95
N GLU A 23 10.53 -4.10 4.91
CA GLU A 23 9.82 -4.79 6.00
C GLU A 23 8.57 -5.55 5.51
N TYR A 24 8.23 -5.45 4.22
CA TYR A 24 7.08 -6.12 3.63
C TYR A 24 7.33 -7.63 3.54
N ASP A 25 6.44 -8.39 4.17
CA ASP A 25 6.35 -9.83 4.02
C ASP A 25 5.08 -10.18 3.22
N PRO A 26 5.21 -10.75 1.99
CA PRO A 26 4.06 -11.25 1.23
C PRO A 26 3.22 -12.27 2.01
N LEU A 27 3.82 -13.08 2.89
CA LEU A 27 3.10 -14.06 3.69
C LEU A 27 2.17 -13.42 4.70
N ASP A 28 2.51 -12.23 5.20
CA ASP A 28 1.61 -11.43 6.05
C ASP A 28 0.39 -10.94 5.25
N MET A 29 0.57 -10.59 3.98
CA MET A 29 -0.51 -10.14 3.10
C MET A 29 -1.51 -11.26 2.78
N ILE A 30 -1.03 -12.48 2.50
CA ILE A 30 -1.90 -13.61 2.11
C ILE A 30 -2.31 -14.50 3.29
N SER A 31 -2.05 -14.07 4.54
CA SER A 31 -2.18 -14.96 5.69
C SER A 31 -3.62 -15.27 6.10
N GLY A 32 -4.62 -14.56 5.55
CA GLY A 32 -6.00 -14.59 6.05
C GLY A 32 -6.18 -14.01 7.45
N SER A 33 -5.21 -13.26 7.99
CA SER A 33 -5.31 -12.57 9.29
C SER A 33 -5.37 -11.06 9.06
N LYS A 34 -6.42 -10.42 9.59
CA LYS A 34 -6.62 -8.96 9.47
C LYS A 34 -5.42 -8.17 9.97
N ASP A 35 -4.83 -8.58 11.10
CA ASP A 35 -3.70 -7.88 11.71
C ASP A 35 -2.43 -8.02 10.88
N ARG A 36 -2.19 -9.20 10.31
CA ARG A 36 -1.04 -9.43 9.41
C ARG A 36 -1.21 -8.70 8.09
N VAL A 37 -2.41 -8.65 7.53
CA VAL A 37 -2.72 -7.85 6.33
C VAL A 37 -2.44 -6.36 6.62
N TYR A 38 -2.88 -5.84 7.77
CA TYR A 38 -2.59 -4.46 8.15
C TYR A 38 -1.09 -4.20 8.30
N LYS A 39 -0.34 -5.11 8.94
CA LYS A 39 1.12 -5.05 9.02
C LYS A 39 1.76 -4.99 7.62
N ALA A 40 1.33 -5.86 6.71
CA ALA A 40 1.83 -5.91 5.34
C ALA A 40 1.54 -4.61 4.56
N ILE A 41 0.33 -4.07 4.66
CA ILE A 41 -0.06 -2.79 4.04
C ILE A 41 0.77 -1.63 4.61
N LYS A 42 0.99 -1.60 5.92
CA LYS A 42 1.82 -0.58 6.57
C LYS A 42 3.27 -0.66 6.06
N ALA A 43 3.83 -1.86 5.95
CA ALA A 43 5.18 -2.07 5.44
C ALA A 43 5.31 -1.67 3.95
N LEU A 44 4.31 -1.97 3.13
CA LEU A 44 4.22 -1.50 1.73
C LEU A 44 4.17 0.02 1.64
N PHE A 45 3.51 0.69 2.59
CA PHE A 45 3.49 2.14 2.65
C PHE A 45 4.83 2.76 3.08
N VAL A 46 5.77 1.99 3.61
CA VAL A 46 7.13 2.46 3.86
C VAL A 46 8.01 2.30 2.61
N THR A 47 7.70 1.33 1.75
CA THR A 47 8.56 0.95 0.63
C THR A 47 8.15 1.54 -0.70
N GLN A 48 9.14 2.06 -1.44
CA GLN A 48 8.88 3.02 -2.52
C GLN A 48 8.38 2.41 -3.83
N ASN A 49 8.58 1.11 -4.08
CA ASN A 49 8.28 0.52 -5.39
C ASN A 49 6.93 -0.21 -5.49
N ASN A 50 6.37 -0.70 -4.39
CA ASN A 50 5.24 -1.64 -4.45
C ASN A 50 3.88 -0.99 -4.15
N PHE A 51 3.86 0.24 -3.62
CA PHE A 51 2.63 0.91 -3.20
C PHE A 51 2.48 2.29 -3.81
N ARG A 52 1.34 2.54 -4.45
CA ARG A 52 1.00 3.82 -5.05
C ARG A 52 -0.40 4.24 -4.66
N VAL A 53 -0.58 5.52 -4.34
CA VAL A 53 -1.89 6.11 -4.04
C VAL A 53 -2.17 7.21 -5.03
N PHE A 54 -3.36 7.16 -5.61
CA PHE A 54 -3.84 8.13 -6.57
C PHE A 54 -5.07 8.85 -6.02
N LEU A 55 -5.11 10.17 -6.20
CA LEU A 55 -6.28 11.00 -5.93
C LEU A 55 -6.68 11.74 -7.21
N ASN A 56 -7.91 11.50 -7.68
CA ASN A 56 -8.42 12.08 -8.93
C ASN A 56 -7.50 11.83 -10.15
N GLY A 57 -6.83 10.66 -10.18
CA GLY A 57 -5.88 10.29 -11.24
C GLY A 57 -4.45 10.82 -11.06
N PHE A 58 -4.20 11.68 -10.07
CA PHE A 58 -2.86 12.18 -9.76
C PHE A 58 -2.18 11.32 -8.69
N VAL A 59 -0.89 11.04 -8.87
CA VAL A 59 -0.08 10.32 -7.86
C VAL A 59 0.11 11.23 -6.65
N ILE A 60 -0.34 10.78 -5.48
CA ILE A 60 -0.12 11.46 -4.19
C ILE A 60 0.87 10.70 -3.29
N TYR A 61 1.14 9.43 -3.60
CA TYR A 61 2.14 8.59 -2.95
C TYR A 61 2.68 7.55 -3.95
N GLY A 62 3.98 7.26 -3.93
CA GLY A 62 4.57 6.15 -4.69
C GLY A 62 4.99 6.48 -6.14
N GLY A 63 6.02 7.30 -6.31
CA GLY A 63 6.71 7.55 -7.59
C GLY A 63 8.07 8.20 -7.32
N LEU A 64 9.12 8.08 -8.14
CA LEU A 64 9.37 7.48 -9.45
C LEU A 64 10.54 6.49 -9.25
N VAL A 65 10.60 5.37 -9.97
CA VAL A 65 11.85 4.57 -10.04
C VAL A 65 12.91 5.47 -10.71
N GLY A 66 13.74 6.12 -9.90
CA GLY A 66 14.74 7.09 -10.34
C GLY A 66 14.50 8.52 -9.84
N GLY A 67 15.12 8.86 -8.70
CA GLY A 67 15.48 10.23 -8.33
C GLY A 67 14.34 11.13 -7.82
N GLY A 68 14.06 11.07 -6.53
CA GLY A 68 13.28 12.09 -5.83
C GLY A 68 13.24 11.80 -4.33
N ASP A 69 13.87 12.69 -3.55
CA ASP A 69 14.23 12.54 -2.14
C ASP A 69 13.18 11.83 -1.26
N SER A 70 13.66 10.78 -0.59
CA SER A 70 13.04 10.25 0.60
C SER A 70 13.08 11.31 1.71
N ILE A 71 12.07 11.30 2.58
CA ILE A 71 12.06 11.87 3.95
C ILE A 71 11.29 13.20 4.20
N SER A 72 10.96 14.10 3.26
CA SER A 72 10.25 15.36 3.65
C SER A 72 8.70 15.39 3.59
N HIS A 73 8.03 14.34 3.09
CA HIS A 73 6.63 14.44 2.61
C HIS A 73 5.53 13.88 3.52
N MET A 74 5.69 13.77 4.85
CA MET A 74 4.57 13.32 5.72
C MET A 74 3.53 14.41 5.97
N ILE A 75 3.97 15.66 6.15
CA ILE A 75 3.08 16.81 6.45
C ILE A 75 2.13 17.06 5.26
N GLY A 76 2.64 17.01 4.02
CA GLY A 76 1.80 17.17 2.82
C GLY A 76 0.80 16.04 2.59
N LYS A 77 1.07 14.82 3.06
CA LYS A 77 0.18 13.66 2.83
C LYS A 77 -1.06 13.68 3.72
N GLU A 78 -0.91 14.07 4.98
CA GLU A 78 -2.01 14.20 5.94
C GLU A 78 -3.01 15.29 5.50
N ASP A 79 -2.49 16.39 4.94
CA ASP A 79 -3.31 17.49 4.41
C ASP A 79 -4.05 17.12 3.13
N VAL A 80 -3.42 16.37 2.22
CA VAL A 80 -4.10 15.84 1.02
C VAL A 80 -5.27 14.94 1.40
N LEU A 81 -5.13 14.15 2.46
CA LEU A 81 -6.21 13.28 2.97
C LEU A 81 -7.27 14.02 3.78
N ARG A 82 -7.03 15.25 4.24
CA ARG A 82 -7.98 16.05 5.04
C ARG A 82 -9.33 16.25 4.35
N SER A 83 -9.33 16.35 3.02
CA SER A 83 -10.56 16.49 2.23
C SER A 83 -11.32 15.18 1.98
N LEU A 84 -10.73 14.03 2.34
CA LEU A 84 -11.27 12.69 2.06
C LEU A 84 -11.62 11.92 3.33
N ILE A 85 -10.84 12.10 4.39
CA ILE A 85 -10.96 11.37 5.65
C ILE A 85 -11.24 12.38 6.75
N LEU A 86 -12.47 12.34 7.26
CA LEU A 86 -12.87 13.08 8.45
C LEU A 86 -12.28 12.40 9.68
N SER A 87 -11.17 12.93 10.18
CA SER A 87 -10.49 12.47 11.39
C SER A 87 -9.60 13.57 11.94
N ASP A 88 -9.26 13.46 13.22
CA ASP A 88 -8.31 14.34 13.90
C ASP A 88 -6.96 14.37 13.18
N ASP A 89 -6.25 15.49 13.32
CA ASP A 89 -4.95 15.70 12.72
C ASP A 89 -3.93 14.65 13.20
N GLY A 90 -3.21 14.05 12.25
CA GLY A 90 -2.24 12.99 12.51
C GLY A 90 -2.81 11.58 12.50
N LEU A 91 -4.14 11.43 12.43
CA LEU A 91 -4.81 10.13 12.36
C LEU A 91 -5.29 9.76 10.95
N ARG A 92 -5.33 10.69 9.99
CA ARG A 92 -5.92 10.42 8.66
C ARG A 92 -5.11 9.39 7.90
N MET A 93 -3.77 9.45 7.95
CA MET A 93 -2.91 8.43 7.36
C MET A 93 -3.14 7.05 7.97
N THR A 94 -3.23 6.94 9.30
CA THR A 94 -3.48 5.66 10.00
C THR A 94 -4.85 5.10 9.62
N ASN A 95 -5.88 5.95 9.60
CA ASN A 95 -7.24 5.56 9.20
C ASN A 95 -7.31 5.16 7.73
N PHE A 96 -6.57 5.83 6.85
CA PHE A 96 -6.43 5.44 5.47
C PHE A 96 -5.86 4.03 5.35
N LEU A 97 -4.71 3.74 5.99
CA LEU A 97 -4.09 2.42 5.95
C LEU A 97 -5.01 1.33 6.52
N HIS A 98 -5.72 1.62 7.60
CA HIS A 98 -6.74 0.70 8.14
C HIS A 98 -7.86 0.44 7.13
N LEU A 99 -8.36 1.47 6.44
CA LEU A 99 -9.39 1.32 5.41
C LEU A 99 -8.89 0.46 4.24
N VAL A 100 -7.65 0.66 3.78
CA VAL A 100 -7.04 -0.17 2.73
C VAL A 100 -6.95 -1.63 3.19
N ALA A 101 -6.37 -1.87 4.37
CA ALA A 101 -6.20 -3.22 4.90
C ALA A 101 -7.54 -3.95 5.08
N GLU A 102 -8.55 -3.25 5.61
CA GLU A 102 -9.89 -3.80 5.78
C GLU A 102 -10.57 -4.11 4.44
N THR A 103 -10.41 -3.23 3.45
CA THR A 103 -10.97 -3.44 2.11
C THR A 103 -10.32 -4.64 1.42
N VAL A 104 -8.99 -4.73 1.46
CA VAL A 104 -8.23 -5.86 0.90
C VAL A 104 -8.65 -7.16 1.57
N PHE A 105 -8.67 -7.19 2.90
CA PHE A 105 -9.06 -8.37 3.68
C PHE A 105 -10.50 -8.83 3.37
N ARG A 106 -11.48 -7.91 3.44
CA ARG A 106 -12.90 -8.25 3.20
C ARG A 106 -13.20 -8.63 1.75
N SER A 107 -12.38 -8.22 0.79
CA SER A 107 -12.58 -8.55 -0.63
C SER A 107 -12.42 -10.04 -0.93
N GLY A 108 -11.62 -10.78 -0.13
CA GLY A 108 -11.24 -12.17 -0.40
C GLY A 108 -10.48 -12.37 -1.72
N LEU A 109 -10.02 -11.29 -2.37
CA LEU A 109 -9.32 -11.37 -3.66
C LEU A 109 -7.96 -12.06 -3.53
N LEU A 110 -7.26 -11.83 -2.41
CA LEU A 110 -5.96 -12.44 -2.15
C LEU A 110 -6.06 -13.96 -2.01
N ASP A 111 -7.13 -14.49 -1.42
CA ASP A 111 -7.34 -15.94 -1.33
C ASP A 111 -7.52 -16.58 -2.70
N ARG A 112 -8.22 -15.88 -3.61
CA ARG A 112 -8.39 -16.32 -5.01
C ARG A 112 -7.08 -16.26 -5.77
N LEU A 113 -6.32 -15.18 -5.61
CA LEU A 113 -5.01 -15.01 -6.24
C LEU A 113 -4.03 -16.09 -5.77
N LEU A 114 -4.00 -16.41 -4.48
CA LEU A 114 -3.13 -17.44 -3.92
C LEU A 114 -3.43 -18.83 -4.50
N LYS A 115 -4.71 -19.16 -4.72
CA LYS A 115 -5.09 -20.43 -5.37
C LYS A 115 -4.52 -20.54 -6.77
N LEU A 116 -4.49 -19.45 -7.53
CA LEU A 116 -3.92 -19.42 -8.87
C LEU A 116 -2.39 -19.51 -8.83
N GLN A 117 -1.73 -18.81 -7.91
CA GLN A 117 -0.27 -18.89 -7.75
C GLN A 117 0.22 -20.29 -7.40
N LYS A 118 -0.56 -21.06 -6.63
CA LYS A 118 -0.24 -22.46 -6.31
C LYS A 118 -0.32 -23.43 -7.48
N LEU A 119 -0.78 -22.98 -8.66
CA LEU A 119 -0.76 -23.79 -9.88
C LEU A 119 0.59 -23.77 -10.59
N ASP A 120 1.51 -22.89 -10.18
CA ASP A 120 2.89 -22.90 -10.62
C ASP A 120 3.64 -24.03 -9.89
N VAL A 121 3.89 -25.13 -10.60
CA VAL A 121 4.50 -26.38 -10.08
C VAL A 121 5.97 -26.43 -10.41
#